data_AF-A0A8T0LAD1-F1
#
_entry.id   AF-A0A8T0LAD1-F1
#
_cell.length_a   1.000
_cell.length_b   1.000
_cell.length_c   1.000
_cell.angle_alpha   90.00
_cell.angle_beta   90.00
_cell.angle_gamma   90.00
#
_symmetry.space_group_name_H-M   'P 1'
#
loop_
_entity.id
_entity.type
_entity.pdbx_description
1 polymer ?
#
loop_
_entity_poly.entity_id
_entity_poly.type
_entity_poly.pdbx_seq_one_letter_code
_entity_poly.pdbx_strand_id
1 'polypeptide(L)'
;MATFVQSAGFPILFPLLFYFSTRKQDKLTNELNNDSHRTKPKFSILVFLYLAFGLILTGDNLMYSYGLLYLPLSTYSLLCATQLGFNAIFSFFLNSQKFTAFIFNSIVLLTISASLLAIDADSEDQTGLSREKHIIGFFCTIGASATFSLYLSLVQLSFEKVIKRETFTVVLDMQIYPSFIATCACVVGLFASGEWKSLDEESKDYKKGIVSYVMTLLWTAVTWQISSVGMLGLIFEVSSLFSNVIGTLSLPIVPILAVIFFHDKVNGVKFIALLLAVWGFLSYVYQHYIDHKKAKTDKSNGLGVSLAEVEIC
;
A
#
# COMPACT_ATOMS: atom_id res chain seq x y z
N MET A 1 19.38 5.79 5.68
CA MET A 1 18.82 6.28 4.40
C MET A 1 17.58 5.55 3.89
N ALA A 2 17.51 4.21 3.96
CA ALA A 2 16.41 3.42 3.41
C ALA A 2 15.01 3.87 3.87
N THR A 3 14.84 4.16 5.16
CA THR A 3 13.58 4.64 5.75
C THR A 3 13.14 6.01 5.21
N PHE A 4 14.10 6.92 5.03
CA PHE A 4 13.85 8.30 4.60
C PHE A 4 13.34 8.35 3.16
N VAL A 5 13.99 7.60 2.25
CA VAL A 5 13.71 7.63 0.81
C VAL A 5 12.27 7.21 0.48
N GLN A 6 11.66 6.33 1.29
CA GLN A 6 10.29 5.85 1.08
C GLN A 6 9.25 6.98 1.18
N SER A 7 9.50 8.01 2.00
CA SER A 7 8.58 9.14 2.20
C SER A 7 9.06 10.45 1.56
N ALA A 8 10.36 10.63 1.35
CA ALA A 8 10.96 11.88 0.86
C ALA A 8 10.55 12.28 -0.57
N GLY A 9 9.99 11.36 -1.36
CA GLY A 9 9.58 11.63 -2.74
C GLY A 9 8.34 12.50 -2.88
N PHE A 10 7.59 12.79 -1.79
CA PHE A 10 6.30 13.47 -1.84
C PHE A 10 6.25 14.79 -2.65
N PRO A 11 7.33 15.60 -2.78
CA PRO A 11 7.26 16.85 -3.55
C PRO A 11 6.92 16.64 -5.03
N ILE A 12 7.17 15.46 -5.59
CA ILE A 12 6.83 15.15 -6.99
C ILE A 12 5.32 15.19 -7.25
N LEU A 13 4.50 15.13 -6.20
CA LEU A 13 3.04 15.12 -6.28
C LEU A 13 2.43 16.53 -6.31
N PHE A 14 3.20 17.59 -6.02
CA PHE A 14 2.68 18.96 -6.03
C PHE A 14 2.13 19.40 -7.41
N PRO A 15 2.80 19.17 -8.54
CA PRO A 15 2.26 19.53 -9.86
C PRO A 15 0.91 18.85 -10.13
N LEU A 16 0.77 17.59 -9.72
CA LEU A 16 -0.45 16.82 -9.84
C LEU A 16 -1.56 17.42 -8.96
N LEU A 17 -1.23 17.79 -7.72
CA LEU A 17 -2.14 18.46 -6.79
C LEU A 17 -2.66 19.78 -7.37
N PHE A 18 -1.77 20.63 -7.89
CA PHE A 18 -2.16 21.91 -8.51
C PHE A 18 -3.05 21.71 -9.73
N TYR A 19 -2.75 20.72 -10.58
CA TYR A 19 -3.56 20.40 -11.76
C TYR A 19 -5.00 20.00 -11.37
N PHE A 20 -5.17 19.08 -10.41
CA PHE A 20 -6.50 18.65 -9.97
C PHE A 20 -7.24 19.70 -9.14
N SER A 21 -6.53 20.52 -8.36
CA SER A 21 -7.13 21.60 -7.59
C SER A 21 -7.66 22.73 -8.48
N THR A 22 -6.93 23.06 -9.56
CA THR A 22 -7.36 24.07 -10.55
C THR A 22 -8.63 23.62 -11.28
N ARG A 23 -8.69 22.35 -11.68
CA ARG A 23 -9.89 21.77 -12.34
C ARG A 23 -11.13 21.77 -11.44
N LYS A 24 -10.95 21.71 -10.11
CA LYS A 24 -12.03 21.83 -9.14
C LYS A 24 -12.57 23.26 -9.08
N GLN A 25 -11.71 24.26 -9.24
CA GLN A 25 -12.09 25.67 -9.23
C GLN A 25 -12.88 26.05 -10.51
N ASP A 26 -12.49 25.50 -11.67
CA ASP A 26 -13.27 25.66 -12.91
C ASP A 26 -14.67 25.03 -12.83
N LYS A 27 -14.82 23.89 -12.14
CA LYS A 27 -16.14 23.28 -11.91
C LYS A 27 -16.98 24.02 -10.86
N LEU A 28 -16.35 24.56 -9.81
CA LEU A 28 -17.06 25.30 -8.75
C LEU A 28 -17.63 26.64 -9.25
N THR A 29 -17.05 27.21 -10.30
CA THR A 29 -17.55 28.46 -10.92
C THR A 29 -18.85 28.23 -11.71
N ASN A 30 -19.17 26.98 -12.07
CA ASN A 30 -20.38 26.61 -12.82
C ASN A 30 -21.51 26.01 -11.96
N GLU A 31 -21.27 25.67 -10.68
CA GLU A 31 -22.27 25.10 -9.77
C GLU A 31 -22.39 25.90 -8.46
N LEU A 32 -22.72 27.19 -8.55
CA LEU A 32 -23.04 28.00 -7.36
C LEU A 32 -24.46 27.76 -6.80
N ASN A 33 -25.26 26.87 -7.41
CA ASN A 33 -26.61 26.57 -6.94
C ASN A 33 -26.74 25.08 -6.62
N ASN A 34 -26.84 24.78 -5.33
CA ASN A 34 -27.20 23.49 -4.70
C ASN A 34 -26.05 22.55 -4.33
N ASP A 35 -25.37 22.81 -3.21
CA ASP A 35 -25.19 21.75 -2.20
C ASP A 35 -24.71 22.29 -0.83
N SER A 36 -25.66 22.83 -0.09
CA SER A 36 -25.53 23.09 1.34
C SER A 36 -25.95 21.82 2.09
N HIS A 37 -25.04 20.90 2.42
CA HIS A 37 -25.15 20.03 3.62
C HIS A 37 -23.99 19.03 3.89
N ARG A 38 -22.81 19.12 3.27
CA ARG A 38 -21.66 18.28 3.68
C ARG A 38 -20.89 18.94 4.84
N THR A 39 -21.06 18.43 6.06
CA THR A 39 -20.29 18.82 7.25
C THR A 39 -18.79 18.64 6.96
N LYS A 40 -18.07 19.75 6.78
CA LYS A 40 -16.62 19.71 6.54
C LYS A 40 -15.95 19.12 7.79
N PRO A 41 -15.01 18.16 7.67
CA PRO A 41 -14.26 17.66 8.82
C PRO A 41 -13.54 18.82 9.50
N LYS A 42 -13.55 18.81 10.85
CA LYS A 42 -12.87 19.87 11.63
C LYS A 42 -11.38 19.84 11.28
N PHE A 43 -10.80 21.02 11.01
CA PHE A 43 -9.39 21.16 10.65
C PHE A 43 -8.44 20.48 11.66
N SER A 44 -8.71 20.62 12.96
CA SER A 44 -7.95 19.95 14.01
C SER A 44 -7.94 18.43 13.92
N ILE A 45 -9.02 17.81 13.44
CA ILE A 45 -9.10 16.35 13.27
C ILE A 45 -8.23 15.93 12.09
N LEU A 46 -8.26 16.69 10.98
CA LEU A 46 -7.40 16.42 9.82
C LEU A 46 -5.92 16.53 10.17
N VAL A 47 -5.52 17.57 10.92
CA VAL A 47 -4.13 17.74 11.35
C VAL A 47 -3.68 16.57 12.23
N PHE A 48 -4.47 16.20 13.23
CA PHE A 48 -4.17 15.05 14.09
C PHE A 48 -4.07 13.75 13.29
N LEU A 49 -4.98 13.57 12.33
CA LEU A 49 -5.02 12.41 11.48
C LEU A 49 -3.76 12.31 10.60
N TYR A 50 -3.37 13.39 9.92
CA TYR A 50 -2.14 13.39 9.12
C TYR A 50 -0.89 13.17 9.97
N LEU A 51 -0.85 13.75 11.17
CA LEU A 51 0.22 13.52 12.14
C LEU A 51 0.31 12.04 12.52
N ALA A 52 -0.81 11.43 12.91
CA ALA A 52 -0.85 10.03 13.29
C ALA A 52 -0.41 9.12 12.13
N PHE A 53 -0.93 9.35 10.92
CA PHE A 53 -0.53 8.57 9.74
C PHE A 53 0.95 8.76 9.38
N GLY A 54 1.49 9.98 9.46
CA GLY A 54 2.91 10.23 9.20
C GLY A 54 3.83 9.54 10.21
N LEU A 55 3.45 9.52 11.48
CA LEU A 55 4.20 8.80 12.52
C LEU A 55 4.11 7.28 12.35
N ILE A 56 2.93 6.74 12.04
CA ILE A 56 2.75 5.31 11.73
C ILE A 56 3.62 4.92 10.54
N LEU A 57 3.58 5.71 9.45
CA LEU A 57 4.40 5.47 8.25
C LEU A 57 5.89 5.50 8.56
N THR A 58 6.34 6.42 9.42
CA THR A 58 7.75 6.47 9.86
C THR A 58 8.15 5.20 10.58
N GLY A 59 7.33 4.77 11.55
CA GLY A 59 7.57 3.55 12.31
C GLY A 59 7.59 2.31 11.42
N ASP A 60 6.64 2.20 10.50
CA ASP A 60 6.51 1.10 9.55
C ASP A 60 7.74 1.00 8.63
N ASN A 61 8.11 2.10 7.99
CA ASN A 61 9.29 2.17 7.12
C ASN A 61 10.58 1.82 7.88
N LEU A 62 10.68 2.22 9.16
CA LEU A 62 11.82 1.91 10.02
C LEU A 62 11.87 0.42 10.33
N MET A 63 10.75 -0.18 10.73
CA MET A 63 10.64 -1.61 10.99
C MET A 63 10.99 -2.44 9.75
N TYR A 64 10.48 -2.08 8.58
CA TYR A 64 10.86 -2.74 7.32
C TYR A 64 12.34 -2.58 6.98
N SER A 65 12.92 -1.41 7.26
CA SER A 65 14.36 -1.17 7.03
C SER A 65 15.23 -2.07 7.92
N TYR A 66 14.87 -2.22 9.20
CA TYR A 66 15.54 -3.16 10.11
C TYR A 66 15.31 -4.62 9.72
N GLY A 67 14.11 -4.96 9.25
CA GLY A 67 13.80 -6.28 8.70
C GLY A 67 14.72 -6.63 7.54
N LEU A 68 14.84 -5.74 6.56
CA LEU A 68 15.71 -5.92 5.40
C LEU A 68 17.20 -5.94 5.76
N LEU A 69 17.60 -5.23 6.81
CA LEU A 69 18.99 -5.17 7.27
C LEU A 69 19.44 -6.46 7.99
N TYR A 70 18.54 -7.12 8.71
CA TYR A 70 18.89 -8.23 9.62
C TYR A 70 18.37 -9.60 9.19
N LEU A 71 17.51 -9.68 8.18
CA LEU A 71 16.99 -10.94 7.66
C LEU A 71 17.47 -11.22 6.25
N PRO A 72 17.65 -12.50 5.89
CA PRO A 72 17.72 -12.93 4.50
C PRO A 72 16.50 -12.46 3.71
N LEU A 73 16.67 -12.13 2.43
CA LEU A 73 15.59 -11.61 1.58
C LEU A 73 14.39 -12.57 1.47
N SER A 74 14.66 -13.88 1.44
CA SER A 74 13.66 -14.95 1.47
C SER A 74 12.80 -14.88 2.73
N THR A 75 13.44 -14.85 3.90
CA THR A 75 12.75 -14.73 5.19
C THR A 75 11.98 -13.42 5.31
N TYR A 76 12.60 -12.30 4.92
CA TYR A 76 11.95 -10.99 4.90
C TYR A 76 10.68 -10.99 4.04
N SER A 77 10.76 -11.50 2.81
CA SER A 77 9.61 -11.58 1.89
C SER A 77 8.51 -12.51 2.43
N LEU A 78 8.87 -13.64 3.04
CA LEU A 78 7.91 -14.56 3.65
C LEU A 78 7.15 -13.89 4.80
N LEU A 79 7.85 -13.14 5.65
CA LEU A 79 7.23 -12.37 6.71
C LEU A 79 6.34 -11.25 6.16
N CYS A 80 6.76 -10.56 5.09
CA CYS A 80 5.92 -9.56 4.42
C CYS A 80 4.61 -10.16 3.89
N ALA A 81 4.62 -11.40 3.39
CA ALA A 81 3.40 -12.07 2.91
C ALA A 81 2.30 -12.19 3.97
N THR A 82 2.67 -12.20 5.27
CA THR A 82 1.71 -12.22 6.38
C THR A 82 0.80 -10.99 6.42
N GLN A 83 1.16 -9.89 5.75
CA GLN A 83 0.34 -8.68 5.64
C GLN A 83 -1.04 -8.97 5.03
N LEU A 84 -1.18 -9.97 4.16
CA LEU A 84 -2.50 -10.34 3.61
C LEU A 84 -3.43 -10.87 4.70
N GLY A 85 -2.91 -11.71 5.61
CA GLY A 85 -3.65 -12.24 6.75
C GLY A 85 -4.04 -11.15 7.74
N PHE A 86 -3.10 -10.27 8.11
CA PHE A 86 -3.38 -9.15 9.00
C PHE A 86 -4.40 -8.18 8.41
N ASN A 87 -4.26 -7.82 7.13
CA ASN A 87 -5.21 -6.93 6.47
C ASN A 87 -6.61 -7.55 6.40
N ALA A 88 -6.73 -8.87 6.18
CA ALA A 88 -8.02 -9.55 6.24
C ALA A 88 -8.70 -9.37 7.62
N ILE A 89 -7.94 -9.57 8.70
CA ILE A 89 -8.42 -9.40 10.07
C ILE A 89 -8.83 -7.94 10.32
N PHE A 90 -7.95 -6.97 10.03
CA PHE A 90 -8.25 -5.57 10.28
C PHE A 90 -9.39 -5.03 9.42
N SER A 91 -9.48 -5.42 8.16
CA SER A 91 -10.57 -5.01 7.27
C SER A 91 -11.92 -5.63 7.69
N PHE A 92 -11.92 -6.84 8.25
CA PHE A 92 -13.11 -7.42 8.86
C PHE A 92 -13.59 -6.59 10.07
N PHE A 93 -12.68 -6.27 11.01
CA PHE A 93 -13.06 -5.60 12.25
C PHE A 93 -13.28 -4.09 12.10
N LEU A 94 -12.44 -3.37 11.36
CA LEU A 94 -12.46 -1.91 11.28
C LEU A 94 -13.37 -1.39 10.16
N ASN A 95 -13.35 -2.08 9.01
CA ASN A 95 -14.09 -1.68 7.81
C ASN A 95 -15.38 -2.49 7.61
N SER A 96 -15.65 -3.47 8.48
CA SER A 96 -16.81 -4.36 8.38
C SER A 96 -16.92 -5.04 7.01
N GLN A 97 -15.77 -5.37 6.41
CA GLN A 97 -15.70 -5.99 5.09
C GLN A 97 -16.32 -7.39 5.13
N LYS A 98 -17.21 -7.68 4.18
CA LYS A 98 -17.87 -8.99 4.09
C LYS A 98 -16.92 -10.00 3.45
N PHE A 99 -16.56 -11.04 4.20
CA PHE A 99 -15.75 -12.14 3.67
C PHE A 99 -16.64 -13.22 3.07
N THR A 100 -16.53 -13.39 1.76
CA THR A 100 -17.11 -14.54 1.05
C THR A 100 -16.05 -15.62 0.87
N ALA A 101 -16.46 -16.87 0.66
CA ALA A 101 -15.56 -18.00 0.44
C ALA A 101 -14.50 -17.73 -0.66
N PHE A 102 -14.85 -17.00 -1.71
CA PHE A 102 -13.92 -16.63 -2.79
C PHE A 102 -12.84 -15.62 -2.35
N ILE A 103 -13.16 -14.65 -1.48
CA ILE A 103 -12.18 -13.71 -0.92
C ILE A 103 -11.23 -14.46 0.01
N PHE A 104 -11.76 -15.34 0.85
CA PHE A 104 -10.93 -16.18 1.72
C PHE A 104 -9.99 -17.08 0.91
N ASN A 105 -10.52 -17.77 -0.11
CA ASN A 105 -9.72 -18.60 -1.02
C ASN A 105 -8.62 -17.80 -1.71
N SER A 106 -8.94 -16.59 -2.19
CA SER A 106 -7.97 -15.69 -2.81
C SER A 106 -6.80 -15.36 -1.88
N ILE A 107 -7.09 -14.96 -0.64
CA ILE A 107 -6.09 -14.59 0.36
C ILE A 107 -5.17 -15.77 0.66
N VAL A 108 -5.73 -16.96 0.85
CA VAL A 108 -4.95 -18.18 1.10
C VAL A 108 -4.03 -18.49 -0.07
N LEU A 109 -4.55 -18.49 -1.30
CA LEU A 109 -3.77 -18.79 -2.51
C LEU A 109 -2.66 -17.77 -2.76
N LEU A 110 -2.93 -16.48 -2.57
CA LEU A 110 -1.93 -15.42 -2.73
C LEU A 110 -0.86 -15.49 -1.64
N THR A 111 -1.23 -15.82 -0.40
CA THR A 111 -0.27 -16.00 0.69
C THR A 111 0.64 -17.19 0.41
N ILE A 112 0.10 -18.32 -0.06
CA ILE A 112 0.89 -19.50 -0.43
C ILE A 112 1.82 -19.17 -1.60
N SER A 113 1.31 -18.47 -2.63
CA SER A 113 2.10 -18.03 -3.78
C SER A 113 3.29 -17.16 -3.36
N ALA A 114 3.05 -16.11 -2.58
CA ALA A 114 4.11 -15.23 -2.08
C ALA A 114 5.13 -15.98 -1.22
N SER A 115 4.66 -16.94 -0.40
CA SER A 115 5.53 -17.78 0.43
C SER A 115 6.43 -18.70 -0.40
N LEU A 116 5.89 -19.32 -1.47
CA LEU A 116 6.67 -20.17 -2.37
C LEU A 116 7.75 -19.37 -3.10
N LEU A 117 7.42 -18.16 -3.58
CA LEU A 117 8.40 -17.27 -4.20
C LEU A 117 9.49 -16.83 -3.22
N ALA A 118 9.11 -16.60 -1.96
CA ALA A 118 10.05 -16.23 -0.91
C ALA A 118 11.06 -17.35 -0.62
N ILE A 119 10.59 -18.61 -0.53
CA ILE A 119 11.45 -19.78 -0.27
C ILE A 119 12.36 -20.08 -1.47
N ASP A 120 11.87 -19.88 -2.70
CA ASP A 120 12.64 -20.16 -3.92
C ASP A 120 13.81 -19.18 -4.17
N ALA A 121 13.75 -17.98 -3.58
CA ALA A 121 14.82 -17.00 -3.68
C ALA A 121 16.11 -17.38 -2.91
N ASP A 122 16.11 -18.53 -2.24
CA ASP A 122 17.10 -18.94 -1.23
C ASP A 122 18.20 -19.87 -1.80
N SER A 123 18.99 -19.38 -2.77
CA SER A 123 20.21 -20.08 -3.23
C SER A 123 21.51 -19.30 -3.02
N GLU A 124 21.50 -18.18 -2.29
CA GLU A 124 22.71 -17.48 -1.88
C GLU A 124 22.71 -17.19 -0.36
N ASP A 125 23.44 -18.03 0.36
CA ASP A 125 23.73 -17.92 1.80
C ASP A 125 24.31 -16.54 2.18
N GLN A 126 23.80 -15.96 3.27
CA GLN A 126 24.59 -15.05 4.12
C GLN A 126 24.49 -15.49 5.58
N THR A 127 25.31 -16.47 5.92
CA THR A 127 25.57 -16.93 7.29
C THR A 127 26.63 -16.02 7.94
N GLY A 128 26.18 -15.02 8.70
CA GLY A 128 27.12 -14.14 9.43
C GLY A 128 26.55 -13.23 10.51
N LEU A 129 25.22 -13.18 10.69
CA LEU A 129 24.57 -12.28 11.68
C LEU A 129 24.36 -12.98 13.03
N SER A 130 24.61 -12.25 14.13
CA SER A 130 24.29 -12.70 15.49
C SER A 130 22.80 -13.06 15.61
N ARG A 131 22.50 -14.16 16.31
CA ARG A 131 21.14 -14.66 16.57
C ARG A 131 20.19 -13.57 17.09
N GLU A 132 20.70 -12.63 17.86
CA GLU A 132 19.93 -11.50 18.41
C GLU A 132 19.42 -10.55 17.31
N LYS A 133 20.27 -10.20 16.33
CA LYS A 133 19.90 -9.33 15.21
C LYS A 133 18.81 -9.97 14.36
N HIS A 134 18.93 -11.28 14.13
CA HIS A 134 17.92 -12.04 13.37
C HIS A 134 16.56 -12.03 14.09
N ILE A 135 16.53 -12.19 15.42
CA ILE A 135 15.30 -12.11 16.21
C ILE A 135 14.67 -10.72 16.10
N ILE A 136 15.48 -9.66 16.20
CA ILE A 136 15.01 -8.27 16.04
C ILE A 136 14.41 -8.08 14.64
N GLY A 137 15.11 -8.49 13.59
CA GLY A 137 14.62 -8.42 12.21
C GLY A 137 13.30 -9.16 12.02
N PHE A 138 13.15 -10.34 12.61
CA PHE A 138 11.93 -11.15 12.55
C PHE A 138 10.73 -10.41 13.16
N PHE A 139 10.86 -9.96 14.42
CA PHE A 139 9.77 -9.23 15.10
C PHE A 139 9.50 -7.88 14.44
N CYS A 140 10.52 -7.17 13.96
CA CYS A 140 10.35 -5.94 13.19
C CYS A 140 9.55 -6.18 11.91
N THR A 141 9.82 -7.26 11.15
CA THR A 141 9.15 -7.50 9.87
C THR A 141 7.70 -7.95 10.04
N ILE A 142 7.42 -8.79 11.05
CA ILE A 142 6.03 -9.14 11.41
C ILE A 142 5.28 -7.90 11.90
N GLY A 143 5.93 -7.10 12.77
CA GLY A 143 5.37 -5.85 13.27
C GLY A 143 5.07 -4.86 12.15
N ALA A 144 5.97 -4.73 11.17
CA ALA A 144 5.77 -3.91 9.98
C ALA A 144 4.58 -4.43 9.16
N SER A 145 4.52 -5.73 8.87
CA SER A 145 3.42 -6.33 8.10
C SER A 145 2.05 -6.11 8.75
N ALA A 146 1.98 -6.19 10.09
CA ALA A 146 0.78 -5.88 10.85
C ALA A 146 0.47 -4.36 10.82
N THR A 147 1.48 -3.51 10.99
CA THR A 147 1.34 -2.05 11.00
C THR A 147 0.90 -1.51 9.64
N PHE A 148 1.53 -1.97 8.55
CA PHE A 148 1.14 -1.69 7.18
C PHE A 148 -0.31 -2.11 6.90
N SER A 149 -0.69 -3.31 7.33
CA SER A 149 -2.08 -3.79 7.17
C SER A 149 -3.08 -2.92 7.93
N LEU A 150 -2.74 -2.54 9.16
CA LEU A 150 -3.55 -1.64 9.98
C LEU A 150 -3.64 -0.26 9.33
N TYR A 151 -2.52 0.26 8.80
CA TYR A 151 -2.46 1.52 8.07
C TYR A 151 -3.46 1.54 6.89
N LEU A 152 -3.48 0.49 6.06
CA LEU A 152 -4.42 0.39 4.95
C LEU A 152 -5.88 0.44 5.41
N SER A 153 -6.25 -0.33 6.43
CA SER A 153 -7.61 -0.35 6.99
C SER A 153 -8.00 0.99 7.61
N LEU A 154 -7.08 1.65 8.32
CA LEU A 154 -7.29 2.98 8.90
C LEU A 154 -7.47 4.06 7.82
N VAL A 155 -6.70 4.00 6.72
CA VAL A 155 -6.87 4.91 5.58
C VAL A 155 -8.27 4.74 4.99
N GLN A 156 -8.71 3.50 4.74
CA GLN A 156 -10.08 3.25 4.23
C GLN A 156 -11.13 3.82 5.18
N LEU A 157 -11.00 3.54 6.48
CA LEU A 157 -11.93 4.05 7.51
C LEU A 157 -11.95 5.58 7.53
N SER A 158 -10.79 6.21 7.32
CA SER A 158 -10.66 7.67 7.27
C SER A 158 -11.37 8.27 6.06
N PHE A 159 -11.30 7.62 4.88
CA PHE A 159 -12.06 8.04 3.71
C PHE A 159 -13.56 7.93 3.95
N GLU A 160 -14.03 6.80 4.49
CA GLU A 160 -15.46 6.51 4.71
C GLU A 160 -16.08 7.36 5.83
N LYS A 161 -15.40 7.51 6.97
CA LYS A 161 -15.99 8.09 8.18
C LYS A 161 -15.58 9.55 8.43
N VAL A 162 -14.37 9.95 8.06
CA VAL A 162 -13.83 11.28 8.42
C VAL A 162 -13.90 12.24 7.25
N ILE A 163 -13.34 11.85 6.10
CA ILE A 163 -13.18 12.77 4.98
C ILE A 163 -14.48 12.90 4.19
N LYS A 164 -15.20 11.78 3.95
CA LYS A 164 -16.50 11.73 3.26
C LYS A 164 -16.54 12.56 1.96
N ARG A 165 -15.40 12.73 1.27
CA ARG A 165 -15.28 13.53 0.06
C ARG A 165 -14.75 12.65 -1.06
N GLU A 166 -15.50 12.61 -2.15
CA GLU A 166 -15.21 11.75 -3.30
C GLU A 166 -14.39 12.50 -4.36
N THR A 167 -13.21 13.01 -4.00
CA THR A 167 -12.33 13.70 -4.95
C THR A 167 -10.93 13.13 -4.91
N PHE A 168 -10.29 12.95 -6.07
CA PHE A 168 -8.89 12.48 -6.15
C PHE A 168 -7.90 13.39 -5.41
N THR A 169 -8.21 14.68 -5.25
CA THR A 169 -7.43 15.61 -4.40
C THR A 169 -7.26 15.09 -2.97
N VAL A 170 -8.27 14.41 -2.41
CA VAL A 170 -8.22 13.83 -1.07
C VAL A 170 -7.20 12.70 -0.96
N VAL A 171 -7.06 11.90 -2.03
CA VAL A 171 -6.04 10.84 -2.12
C VAL A 171 -4.64 11.46 -2.11
N LEU A 172 -4.45 12.56 -2.84
CA LEU A 172 -3.19 13.30 -2.85
C LEU A 172 -2.89 13.97 -1.51
N ASP A 173 -3.89 14.57 -0.85
CA ASP A 173 -3.72 15.15 0.48
C ASP A 173 -3.31 14.07 1.51
N MET A 174 -3.96 12.90 1.47
CA MET A 174 -3.62 11.74 2.31
C MET A 174 -2.27 11.11 1.99
N GLN A 175 -1.68 11.41 0.82
CA GLN A 175 -0.30 11.01 0.52
C GLN A 175 0.70 12.08 0.97
N ILE A 176 0.48 13.33 0.58
CA ILE A 176 1.44 14.43 0.71
C ILE A 176 1.64 14.81 2.18
N TYR A 177 0.56 15.02 2.95
CA TYR A 177 0.68 15.52 4.32
C TYR A 177 1.30 14.48 5.28
N PRO A 178 0.85 13.21 5.30
CA PRO A 178 1.54 12.17 6.09
C PRO A 178 2.98 11.95 5.64
N SER A 179 3.27 11.96 4.33
CA SER A 179 4.65 11.78 3.83
C SER A 179 5.57 12.93 4.24
N PHE A 180 5.07 14.17 4.28
CA PHE A 180 5.83 15.31 4.80
C PHE A 180 6.19 15.11 6.28
N ILE A 181 5.21 14.71 7.10
CA ILE A 181 5.43 14.46 8.53
C ILE A 181 6.40 13.30 8.72
N ALA A 182 6.27 12.24 7.92
CA ALA A 182 7.17 11.10 7.96
C ALA A 182 8.60 11.47 7.56
N THR A 183 8.74 12.33 6.54
CA THR A 183 10.05 12.85 6.10
C THR A 183 10.70 13.64 7.24
N CYS A 184 9.98 14.56 7.88
CA CYS A 184 10.46 15.32 9.03
C CYS A 184 10.88 14.41 10.18
N ALA A 185 10.06 13.42 10.53
CA ALA A 185 10.36 12.45 11.58
C ALA A 185 11.60 11.60 11.24
N CYS A 186 11.76 11.17 9.99
CA CYS A 186 12.96 10.48 9.51
C CYS A 186 14.21 11.35 9.61
N VAL A 187 14.12 12.64 9.28
CA VAL A 187 15.24 13.59 9.44
C VAL A 187 15.64 13.72 10.91
N VAL A 188 14.67 13.91 11.80
CA VAL A 188 14.94 13.95 13.25
C VAL A 188 15.58 12.65 13.72
N GLY A 189 15.08 11.49 13.27
CA GLY A 189 15.64 10.18 13.57
C GLY A 189 17.08 10.02 13.09
N LEU A 190 17.39 10.47 11.88
CA LEU A 190 18.73 10.45 11.28
C LEU A 190 19.74 11.33 12.06
N PHE A 191 19.29 12.50 12.53
CA PHE A 191 20.12 13.36 13.38
C PHE A 191 20.33 12.77 14.77
N ALA A 192 19.26 12.21 15.35
CA ALA A 192 19.30 11.60 16.68
C ALA A 192 20.14 10.30 16.73
N SER A 193 20.12 9.49 15.66
CA SER A 193 20.93 8.27 15.57
C SER A 193 22.41 8.54 15.27
N GLY A 194 22.75 9.74 14.79
CA GLY A 194 24.11 10.11 14.41
C GLY A 194 24.56 9.57 13.04
N GLU A 195 23.70 8.81 12.35
CA GLU A 195 23.97 8.22 11.03
C GLU A 195 24.20 9.29 9.94
N TRP A 196 23.77 10.53 10.16
CA TRP A 196 24.07 11.63 9.25
C TRP A 196 25.58 11.82 9.01
N LYS A 197 26.43 11.44 9.97
CA LYS A 197 27.89 11.56 9.87
C LYS A 197 28.50 10.51 8.93
N SER A 198 27.89 9.32 8.84
CA SER A 198 28.37 8.23 7.98
C SER A 198 27.87 8.32 6.54
N LEU A 199 26.97 9.26 6.21
CA LEU A 199 26.40 9.39 4.88
C LEU A 199 27.44 9.72 3.79
N ASP A 200 28.41 10.57 4.12
CA ASP A 200 29.47 10.93 3.17
C ASP A 200 30.32 9.72 2.82
N GLU A 201 30.68 8.91 3.83
CA GLU A 201 31.39 7.64 3.68
C GLU A 201 30.55 6.61 2.92
N GLU A 202 29.27 6.44 3.26
CA GLU A 202 28.34 5.54 2.57
C GLU A 202 28.24 5.84 1.07
N SER A 203 28.16 7.13 0.71
CA SER A 203 28.05 7.56 -0.68
C SER A 203 29.34 7.32 -1.48
N LYS A 204 30.51 7.42 -0.83
CA LYS A 204 31.83 7.20 -1.44
C LYS A 204 32.14 5.71 -1.59
N ASP A 205 31.73 4.91 -0.63
CA ASP A 205 31.89 3.45 -0.64
C ASP A 205 30.91 2.73 -1.57
N TYR A 206 29.93 3.46 -2.12
CA TYR A 206 29.01 2.89 -3.09
C TYR A 206 29.76 2.45 -4.36
N LYS A 207 29.79 1.13 -4.62
CA LYS A 207 30.58 0.48 -5.68
C LYS A 207 30.46 1.11 -7.08
N LYS A 208 29.30 1.70 -7.40
CA LYS A 208 29.02 2.34 -8.71
C LYS A 208 29.23 3.86 -8.72
N GLY A 209 29.78 4.42 -7.64
CA GLY A 209 30.04 5.84 -7.45
C GLY A 209 28.84 6.66 -6.96
N ILE A 210 29.14 7.87 -6.51
CA ILE A 210 28.18 8.80 -5.87
C ILE A 210 26.99 9.14 -6.79
N VAL A 211 27.22 9.35 -8.08
CA VAL A 211 26.14 9.67 -9.03
C VAL A 211 25.13 8.53 -9.11
N SER A 212 25.62 7.29 -9.19
CA SER A 212 24.76 6.10 -9.21
C SER A 212 23.99 5.95 -7.89
N TYR A 213 24.63 6.23 -6.75
CA TYR A 213 23.98 6.23 -5.43
C TYR A 213 22.80 7.21 -5.40
N VAL A 214 23.03 8.47 -5.76
CA VAL A 214 21.98 9.50 -5.79
C VAL A 214 20.86 9.13 -6.76
N MET A 215 21.19 8.64 -7.95
CA MET A 215 20.20 8.20 -8.92
C MET A 215 19.36 7.03 -8.42
N THR A 216 19.96 6.06 -7.72
CA THR A 216 19.23 4.95 -7.10
C THR A 216 18.24 5.48 -6.07
N LEU A 217 18.68 6.33 -5.13
CA LEU A 217 17.77 6.89 -4.13
C LEU A 217 16.65 7.71 -4.75
N LEU A 218 16.94 8.50 -5.79
CA LEU A 218 15.94 9.30 -6.49
C LEU A 218 14.88 8.42 -7.16
N TRP A 219 15.29 7.41 -7.94
CA TRP A 219 14.34 6.51 -8.61
C TRP A 219 13.55 5.65 -7.62
N THR A 220 14.17 5.25 -6.51
CA THR A 220 13.47 4.59 -5.42
C THR A 220 12.41 5.51 -4.82
N ALA A 221 12.72 6.77 -4.52
CA ALA A 221 11.74 7.73 -4.01
C ALA A 221 10.57 7.94 -4.99
N VAL A 222 10.86 8.11 -6.28
CA VAL A 222 9.83 8.29 -7.32
C VAL A 222 8.91 7.07 -7.40
N THR A 223 9.50 5.87 -7.44
CA THR A 223 8.74 4.60 -7.52
C THR A 223 7.85 4.41 -6.30
N TRP A 224 8.36 4.73 -5.11
CA TRP A 224 7.58 4.69 -3.88
C TRP A 224 6.37 5.62 -3.95
N GLN A 225 6.52 6.86 -4.41
CA GLN A 225 5.38 7.77 -4.51
C GLN A 225 4.33 7.32 -5.51
N ILE A 226 4.74 6.81 -6.67
CA ILE A 226 3.80 6.27 -7.67
C ILE A 226 3.03 5.09 -7.08
N SER A 227 3.73 4.17 -6.42
CA SER A 227 3.14 3.01 -5.74
C SER A 227 2.16 3.43 -4.64
N SER A 228 2.55 4.37 -3.78
CA SER A 228 1.71 4.84 -2.67
C SER A 228 0.44 5.56 -3.16
N VAL A 229 0.54 6.43 -4.18
CA VAL A 229 -0.66 7.07 -4.76
C VAL A 229 -1.57 6.04 -5.41
N GLY A 230 -1.01 5.06 -6.15
CA GLY A 230 -1.77 3.96 -6.74
C GLY A 230 -2.51 3.15 -5.68
N MET A 231 -1.82 2.80 -4.59
CA MET A 231 -2.38 2.10 -3.45
C MET A 231 -3.52 2.90 -2.80
N LEU A 232 -3.28 4.15 -2.38
CA LEU A 232 -4.31 4.99 -1.78
C LEU A 232 -5.50 5.21 -2.72
N GLY A 233 -5.27 5.31 -4.04
CA GLY A 233 -6.31 5.39 -5.05
C GLY A 233 -7.19 4.14 -5.10
N LEU A 234 -6.60 2.95 -5.03
CA LEU A 234 -7.34 1.68 -4.98
C LEU A 234 -8.15 1.52 -3.68
N ILE A 235 -7.60 1.99 -2.56
CA ILE A 235 -8.31 2.00 -1.27
C ILE A 235 -9.54 2.91 -1.35
N PHE A 236 -9.35 4.09 -1.92
CA PHE A 236 -10.39 5.08 -2.08
C PHE A 236 -11.52 4.61 -3.02
N GLU A 237 -11.17 3.92 -4.11
CA GLU A 237 -12.15 3.46 -5.10
C GLU A 237 -12.83 2.14 -4.71
N VAL A 238 -12.11 1.22 -4.03
CA VAL A 238 -12.58 -0.14 -3.80
C VAL A 238 -12.48 -0.58 -2.34
N SER A 239 -11.28 -0.84 -1.82
CA SER A 239 -11.01 -1.21 -0.41
C SER A 239 -9.52 -1.38 -0.12
N SER A 240 -9.16 -1.35 1.17
CA SER A 240 -7.84 -1.71 1.71
C SER A 240 -7.42 -3.12 1.33
N LEU A 241 -8.34 -4.07 1.40
CA LEU A 241 -8.07 -5.46 1.08
C LEU A 241 -7.78 -5.65 -0.41
N PHE A 242 -8.58 -5.02 -1.28
CA PHE A 242 -8.35 -5.06 -2.72
C PHE A 242 -7.01 -4.44 -3.09
N SER A 243 -6.70 -3.26 -2.54
CA SER A 243 -5.41 -2.60 -2.78
C SER A 243 -4.23 -3.48 -2.38
N ASN A 244 -4.32 -4.19 -1.25
CA ASN A 244 -3.24 -5.06 -0.79
C ASN A 244 -3.11 -6.31 -1.65
N VAL A 245 -4.23 -6.91 -2.07
CA VAL A 245 -4.25 -8.04 -3.02
C VAL A 245 -3.57 -7.66 -4.33
N ILE A 246 -3.90 -6.49 -4.90
CA ILE A 246 -3.22 -5.97 -6.11
C ILE A 246 -1.74 -5.72 -5.84
N GLY A 247 -1.39 -5.13 -4.70
CA GLY A 247 0.01 -4.91 -4.30
C GLY A 247 0.81 -6.21 -4.25
N THR A 248 0.27 -7.27 -3.65
CA THR A 248 0.93 -8.58 -3.53
C THR A 248 1.12 -9.27 -4.88
N LEU A 249 0.29 -8.99 -5.90
CA LEU A 249 0.50 -9.50 -7.26
C LEU A 249 1.77 -8.96 -7.93
N SER A 250 2.32 -7.87 -7.41
CA SER A 250 3.64 -7.40 -7.86
C SER A 250 4.73 -8.44 -7.60
N LEU A 251 4.61 -9.25 -6.54
CA LEU A 251 5.59 -10.29 -6.20
C LEU A 251 5.75 -11.37 -7.30
N PRO A 252 4.68 -12.02 -7.80
CA PRO A 252 4.80 -12.96 -8.92
C PRO A 252 5.09 -12.29 -10.27
N ILE A 253 4.76 -11.01 -10.46
CA ILE A 253 5.08 -10.28 -11.71
C ILE A 253 6.60 -10.08 -11.84
N VAL A 254 7.31 -9.83 -10.74
CA VAL A 254 8.77 -9.59 -10.77
C VAL A 254 9.55 -10.75 -11.41
N PRO A 255 9.35 -12.03 -11.02
CA PRO A 255 9.94 -13.17 -11.73
C PRO A 255 9.59 -13.26 -13.22
N ILE A 256 8.38 -12.89 -13.65
CA ILE A 256 8.00 -12.88 -15.07
C ILE A 256 8.84 -11.86 -15.83
N LEU A 257 8.95 -10.65 -15.28
CA LEU A 257 9.78 -9.60 -15.86
C LEU A 257 11.26 -10.02 -15.87
N ALA A 258 11.71 -10.71 -14.83
CA ALA A 258 13.07 -11.24 -14.76
C ALA A 258 13.35 -12.22 -15.91
N VAL A 259 12.39 -13.08 -16.22
CA VAL A 259 12.48 -14.04 -17.34
C VAL A 259 12.48 -13.31 -18.69
N ILE A 260 11.61 -12.31 -18.88
CA ILE A 260 11.51 -11.59 -20.15
C ILE A 260 12.76 -10.75 -20.44
N PHE A 261 13.26 -10.00 -19.45
CA PHE A 261 14.35 -9.07 -19.65
C PHE A 261 15.73 -9.70 -19.44
N PHE A 262 15.87 -10.55 -18.43
CA PHE A 262 17.16 -11.15 -18.05
C PHE A 262 17.29 -12.61 -18.49
N HIS A 263 16.27 -13.16 -19.16
CA HIS A 263 16.27 -14.57 -19.60
C HIS A 263 16.49 -15.54 -18.43
N ASP A 264 16.00 -15.17 -17.24
CA ASP A 264 16.05 -16.01 -16.04
C ASP A 264 15.25 -17.32 -16.26
N LYS A 265 15.67 -18.39 -15.59
CA LYS A 265 15.00 -19.69 -15.69
C LYS A 265 13.85 -19.77 -14.69
N VAL A 266 12.63 -20.02 -15.18
CA VAL A 266 11.49 -20.36 -14.32
C VAL A 266 11.63 -21.82 -13.90
N ASN A 267 11.90 -22.05 -12.61
CA ASN A 267 11.85 -23.38 -12.04
C ASN A 267 10.40 -23.78 -11.70
N GLY A 268 10.19 -25.05 -11.34
CA GLY A 268 8.85 -25.58 -11.05
C GLY A 268 8.13 -24.83 -9.92
N VAL A 269 8.87 -24.35 -8.91
CA VAL A 269 8.31 -23.62 -7.76
C VAL A 269 7.81 -22.24 -8.17
N LYS A 270 8.60 -21.45 -8.90
CA LYS A 270 8.17 -20.16 -9.48
C LYS A 270 6.93 -20.32 -10.34
N PHE A 271 6.88 -21.38 -11.16
CA PHE A 271 5.72 -21.64 -12.03
C PHE A 271 4.44 -21.93 -11.23
N ILE A 272 4.51 -22.83 -10.23
CA ILE A 272 3.37 -23.15 -9.36
C ILE A 272 2.92 -21.90 -8.59
N ALA A 273 3.87 -21.12 -8.06
CA ALA A 273 3.55 -19.89 -7.37
C ALA A 273 2.82 -18.89 -8.28
N LEU A 274 3.22 -18.79 -9.54
CA LEU A 274 2.56 -17.94 -10.53
C LEU A 274 1.11 -18.36 -10.79
N LEU A 275 0.88 -19.67 -10.98
CA LEU A 275 -0.46 -20.21 -11.18
C LEU A 275 -1.37 -19.95 -9.98
N LEU A 276 -0.85 -20.14 -8.76
CA LEU A 276 -1.59 -19.85 -7.53
C LEU A 276 -1.92 -18.36 -7.39
N ALA A 277 -1.02 -17.46 -7.78
CA ALA A 277 -1.30 -16.03 -7.79
C ALA A 277 -2.41 -15.66 -8.78
N VAL A 278 -2.33 -16.19 -10.00
CA VAL A 278 -3.37 -15.98 -11.02
C VAL A 278 -4.72 -16.52 -10.55
N TRP A 279 -4.75 -17.73 -9.99
CA TRP A 279 -5.97 -18.30 -9.43
C TRP A 279 -6.52 -17.43 -8.30
N GLY A 280 -5.67 -17.07 -7.33
CA GLY A 280 -6.05 -16.25 -6.19
C GLY A 280 -6.65 -14.92 -6.63
N PHE A 281 -6.00 -14.25 -7.59
CA PHE A 281 -6.52 -13.01 -8.16
C PHE A 281 -7.86 -13.19 -8.88
N LEU A 282 -7.96 -14.18 -9.77
CA LEU A 282 -9.20 -14.45 -10.51
C LEU A 282 -10.35 -14.76 -9.56
N SER A 283 -10.11 -15.49 -8.48
CA SER A 283 -11.11 -15.76 -7.44
C SER A 283 -11.62 -14.47 -6.78
N TYR A 284 -10.72 -13.51 -6.53
CA TYR A 284 -11.09 -12.21 -5.96
C TYR A 284 -11.91 -11.35 -6.93
N VAL A 285 -11.44 -11.22 -8.17
CA VAL A 285 -12.11 -10.43 -9.21
C VAL A 285 -13.48 -11.02 -9.54
N TYR A 286 -13.58 -12.35 -9.59
CA TYR A 286 -14.85 -13.03 -9.85
C TYR A 286 -15.88 -12.76 -8.75
N GLN A 287 -15.46 -12.71 -7.49
CA GLN A 287 -16.34 -12.32 -6.39
C GLN A 287 -16.86 -10.88 -6.56
N HIS A 288 -15.96 -9.94 -6.87
CA HIS A 288 -16.35 -8.55 -7.16
C HIS A 288 -17.33 -8.46 -8.33
N TYR A 289 -17.14 -9.26 -9.36
CA TYR A 289 -18.06 -9.33 -10.50
C TYR A 289 -19.44 -9.86 -10.10
N ILE A 290 -19.52 -10.91 -9.27
CA ILE A 290 -20.79 -11.44 -8.74
C ILE A 290 -21.49 -10.37 -7.90
N ASP A 291 -20.77 -9.71 -7.01
CA ASP A 291 -21.36 -8.71 -6.11
C ASP A 291 -21.87 -7.49 -6.89
N HIS A 292 -21.14 -7.05 -7.92
CA HIS A 292 -21.60 -6.01 -8.83
C HIS A 292 -22.86 -6.44 -9.61
N LYS A 293 -22.92 -7.69 -10.09
CA LYS A 293 -24.10 -8.22 -10.79
C LYS A 293 -25.32 -8.29 -9.87
N LYS A 294 -25.15 -8.74 -8.62
CA LYS A 294 -26.23 -8.77 -7.61
C LYS A 294 -26.75 -7.36 -7.30
N ALA A 295 -25.86 -6.40 -7.07
CA ALA A 295 -26.25 -5.01 -6.81
C ALA A 295 -27.04 -4.38 -7.98
N LYS A 296 -26.70 -4.75 -9.22
CA LYS A 296 -27.44 -4.29 -10.42
C LYS A 296 -28.83 -4.93 -10.50
N THR A 297 -28.97 -6.21 -10.19
CA THR A 297 -30.26 -6.91 -10.15
C THR A 297 -31.17 -6.37 -9.04
N ASP A 298 -30.63 -6.14 -7.84
CA ASP A 298 -31.41 -5.59 -6.72
C ASP A 298 -31.90 -4.17 -7.00
N LYS A 299 -31.08 -3.33 -7.64
CA LYS A 299 -31.52 -2.00 -8.12
C LYS A 299 -32.63 -2.10 -9.17
N SER A 300 -32.53 -3.03 -10.11
CA SER A 300 -33.56 -3.24 -11.13
C SER A 300 -34.88 -3.74 -10.53
N ASN A 301 -34.82 -4.64 -9.55
CA ASN A 301 -35.99 -5.15 -8.85
C ASN A 301 -36.62 -4.09 -7.93
N GLY A 302 -35.81 -3.27 -7.26
CA GLY A 302 -36.29 -2.14 -6.45
C GLY A 302 -36.98 -1.05 -7.27
N LEU A 303 -36.48 -0.75 -8.48
CA LEU A 303 -37.17 0.14 -9.43
C LEU A 303 -38.49 -0.46 -9.95
N GLY A 304 -38.55 -1.78 -10.16
CA GLY A 304 -39.78 -2.47 -10.56
C GLY A 304 -40.86 -2.45 -9.48
N VAL A 305 -40.49 -2.60 -8.20
CA VAL A 305 -41.42 -2.50 -7.07
C VAL A 305 -41.90 -1.05 -6.85
N SER A 306 -41.00 -0.07 -6.99
CA SER A 306 -41.35 1.36 -6.90
C SER A 306 -42.30 1.82 -8.02
N LEU A 307 -42.17 1.30 -9.23
CA LEU A 307 -43.09 1.61 -10.34
C LEU A 307 -44.47 0.94 -10.13
N ALA A 308 -44.49 -0.28 -9.59
CA ALA A 308 -45.73 -0.98 -9.27
C ALA A 308 -46.52 -0.32 -8.13
N GLU A 309 -45.87 0.31 -7.15
CA GLU A 309 -46.55 1.10 -6.10
C GLU A 309 -47.12 2.43 -6.62
N VAL A 310 -46.52 3.02 -7.67
CA VAL A 310 -47.00 4.28 -8.26
C VAL A 310 -48.21 4.07 -9.19
N GLU A 311 -48.36 2.89 -9.80
CA GLU A 311 -49.55 2.54 -10.60
C GLU A 311 -50.78 2.13 -9.77
N ILE A 312 -50.65 1.99 -8.45
CA ILE A 312 -51.73 1.56 -7.54
C ILE A 312 -52.34 2.73 -6.73
N CYS A 313 -51.84 3.96 -6.88
CA CYS A 313 -52.45 5.19 -6.32
C CYS A 313 -53.21 6.00 -7.38
#